data_AF-A0A1H7QG12-F1
#
_entry.id   AF-A0A1H7QG12-F1
#
_cell.length_a   1.000
_cell.length_b   1.000
_cell.length_c   1.000
_cell.angle_alpha   90.00
_cell.angle_beta   90.00
_cell.angle_gamma   90.00
#
_symmetry.space_group_name_H-M   'P 1'
#
loop_
_entity.id
_entity.type
_entity.pdbx_description
1 polymer ?
#
loop_
_entity_poly.entity_id
_entity_poly.type
_entity_poly.pdbx_seq_one_letter_code
_entity_poly.pdbx_strand_id
1 'polypeptide(L)'
;MLLAQAVALVHAAAVLFMLVGALLALRWPRLVLLHAPVALGILGVNLAGADCPLTDLELWLRERAGVPGYEGGFLGHYLFEPLGLDVDATGTQLGIYATASGLNALGYAVLTLRYALSRTSAPAPGRSRP
;
A
#
# COMPACT_ATOMS: atom_id res chain seq x y z
N MET A 1 -8.95 0.84 -24.16
CA MET A 1 -8.90 2.07 -23.33
C MET A 1 -9.66 1.96 -22.01
N LEU A 2 -10.95 1.61 -21.96
CA LEU A 2 -11.70 1.49 -20.69
C LEU A 2 -11.08 0.50 -19.68
N LEU A 3 -10.65 -0.68 -20.14
CA LEU A 3 -10.01 -1.68 -19.28
C LEU A 3 -8.66 -1.21 -18.70
N ALA A 4 -7.82 -0.55 -19.50
CA ALA A 4 -6.53 -0.03 -19.02
C ALA A 4 -6.75 1.05 -17.94
N GLN A 5 -7.72 1.94 -18.13
CA GLN A 5 -8.09 2.94 -17.12
C GLN A 5 -8.65 2.28 -15.84
N ALA A 6 -9.43 1.20 -15.97
CA ALA A 6 -9.91 0.45 -14.81
C ALA A 6 -8.75 -0.18 -14.03
N VAL A 7 -7.76 -0.76 -14.72
CA VAL A 7 -6.55 -1.30 -14.07
C VAL A 7 -5.76 -0.19 -13.38
N ALA A 8 -5.57 0.96 -14.04
CA ALA A 8 -4.91 2.13 -13.45
C ALA A 8 -5.63 2.61 -12.18
N LEU A 9 -6.97 2.65 -12.17
CA LEU A 9 -7.76 3.01 -11.00
C LEU A 9 -7.62 1.99 -9.86
N VAL A 10 -7.60 0.69 -10.18
CA VAL A 10 -7.35 -0.37 -9.19
C VAL A 10 -5.93 -0.25 -8.64
N HIS A 11 -4.95 0.06 -9.47
CA HIS A 11 -3.57 0.30 -9.05
C HIS A 11 -3.51 1.53 -8.11
N ALA A 12 -4.11 2.64 -8.49
CA ALA A 12 -4.21 3.84 -7.65
C ALA A 12 -4.85 3.53 -6.29
N ALA A 13 -5.93 2.74 -6.28
CA ALA A 13 -6.58 2.31 -5.05
C ALA A 13 -5.67 1.42 -4.20
N ALA A 14 -4.90 0.52 -4.81
CA ALA A 14 -3.93 -0.32 -4.11
C ALA A 14 -2.80 0.50 -3.47
N VAL A 15 -2.26 1.49 -4.18
CA VAL A 15 -1.25 2.42 -3.65
C VAL A 15 -1.82 3.25 -2.52
N LEU A 16 -3.02 3.81 -2.68
CA LEU A 16 -3.67 4.58 -1.62
C LEU A 16 -3.92 3.70 -0.39
N PHE A 17 -4.42 2.47 -0.60
CA PHE A 17 -4.64 1.52 0.48
C PHE A 17 -3.33 1.14 1.17
N MET A 18 -2.23 0.97 0.43
CA MET A 18 -0.90 0.77 1.00
C MET A 18 -0.48 1.93 1.93
N LEU A 19 -0.78 3.18 1.56
CA LEU A 19 -0.39 4.36 2.34
C LEU A 19 -1.27 4.56 3.59
N VAL A 20 -2.59 4.43 3.47
CA VAL A 20 -3.52 4.80 4.55
C VAL A 20 -4.20 3.62 5.22
N GLY A 21 -4.07 2.39 4.70
CA GLY A 21 -4.79 1.21 5.17
C GLY A 21 -4.50 0.86 6.63
N ALA A 22 -3.27 1.06 7.11
CA ALA A 22 -2.91 0.89 8.51
C ALA A 22 -3.60 1.92 9.43
N LEU A 23 -3.84 3.14 8.94
CA LEU A 23 -4.58 4.17 9.68
C LEU A 23 -6.08 3.88 9.68
N LEU A 24 -6.64 3.40 8.56
CA LEU A 24 -8.03 2.96 8.49
C LEU A 24 -8.30 1.79 9.44
N ALA A 25 -7.32 0.90 9.61
CA ALA A 25 -7.40 -0.20 10.57
C ALA A 25 -7.54 0.27 12.03
N LEU A 26 -7.16 1.51 12.36
CA LEU A 26 -7.40 2.08 13.69
C LEU A 26 -8.89 2.27 13.99
N ARG A 27 -9.72 2.52 12.96
CA ARG A 27 -11.18 2.65 13.09
C ARG A 27 -11.89 1.32 12.87
N TRP A 28 -11.34 0.48 11.98
CA TRP A 28 -11.89 -0.82 11.60
C TRP A 28 -10.81 -1.90 11.64
N PRO A 29 -10.53 -2.52 12.80
CA PRO A 29 -9.38 -3.41 13.00
C PRO A 29 -9.37 -4.65 12.09
N ARG A 30 -10.54 -5.08 11.58
CA ARG A 30 -10.63 -6.18 10.61
C ARG A 30 -9.91 -5.87 9.29
N LEU A 31 -9.72 -4.60 8.95
CA LEU A 31 -9.01 -4.20 7.73
C LEU A 31 -7.53 -4.61 7.73
N VAL A 32 -6.91 -4.87 8.90
CA VAL A 32 -5.53 -5.39 8.95
C VAL A 32 -5.38 -6.68 8.17
N LEU A 33 -6.40 -7.55 8.18
CA LEU A 33 -6.35 -8.84 7.47
C LEU A 33 -6.28 -8.67 5.95
N LEU A 34 -6.80 -7.57 5.42
CA LEU A 34 -6.71 -7.22 4.00
C LEU A 34 -5.48 -6.34 3.72
N HIS A 35 -5.17 -5.43 4.62
CA HIS A 35 -4.06 -4.48 4.48
C HIS A 35 -2.71 -5.18 4.51
N ALA A 36 -2.47 -6.08 5.47
CA ALA A 36 -1.21 -6.78 5.61
C ALA A 36 -0.77 -7.56 4.34
N PRO A 37 -1.61 -8.43 3.73
CA PRO A 37 -1.19 -9.15 2.53
C PRO A 37 -0.99 -8.24 1.33
N VAL A 38 -1.83 -7.20 1.15
CA VAL A 38 -1.66 -6.23 0.05
C VAL A 38 -0.37 -5.44 0.22
N ALA A 39 -0.11 -4.94 1.43
CA ALA A 39 1.10 -4.19 1.75
C ALA A 39 2.37 -5.02 1.56
N LEU A 40 2.37 -6.27 2.03
CA LEU A 40 3.48 -7.21 1.83
C LEU A 40 3.69 -7.57 0.37
N GLY A 41 2.61 -7.77 -0.40
CA GLY A 41 2.68 -8.02 -1.84
C GLY A 41 3.30 -6.85 -2.59
N ILE A 42 2.80 -5.63 -2.35
CA ILE A 42 3.33 -4.41 -2.97
C ILE A 42 4.79 -4.19 -2.58
N LEU A 43 5.14 -4.33 -1.31
CA LEU A 43 6.51 -4.17 -0.85
C LEU A 43 7.44 -5.24 -1.44
N GLY A 44 6.99 -6.49 -1.49
CA GLY A 44 7.77 -7.60 -2.05
C GLY A 44 8.10 -7.41 -3.54
N VAL A 45 7.12 -6.96 -4.33
CA VAL A 45 7.35 -6.68 -5.75
C VAL A 45 8.30 -5.49 -5.95
N ASN A 46 8.12 -4.40 -5.19
CA ASN A 46 9.04 -3.25 -5.24
C ASN A 46 10.47 -3.62 -4.82
N LEU A 47 10.63 -4.40 -3.74
CA LEU A 47 11.95 -4.86 -3.28
C LEU A 47 12.62 -5.83 -4.25
N ALA A 48 11.85 -6.58 -5.04
CA ALA A 48 12.38 -7.42 -6.10
C ALA A 48 12.88 -6.60 -7.31
N GLY A 49 12.69 -5.28 -7.32
CA GLY A 49 12.97 -4.43 -8.48
C GLY A 49 12.11 -4.78 -9.69
N ALA A 50 10.99 -5.46 -9.46
CA ALA A 50 10.06 -5.87 -10.50
C ALA A 50 8.94 -4.85 -10.60
N ASP A 51 8.46 -4.64 -11.82
CA ASP A 51 7.25 -3.86 -12.03
C ASP A 51 6.04 -4.53 -11.38
N CYS A 52 5.12 -3.70 -10.88
CA CYS A 52 3.88 -4.21 -10.31
C CYS A 52 3.09 -4.96 -11.39
N PRO A 53 2.55 -6.17 -11.14
CA PRO A 53 1.82 -6.93 -12.15
C PRO A 53 0.58 -6.17 -12.70
N LEU A 54 0.08 -5.18 -11.96
CA LEU A 54 -0.95 -4.28 -12.45
C LEU A 54 -0.44 -3.30 -13.53
N THR A 55 0.81 -2.83 -13.41
CA THR A 55 1.46 -2.03 -14.46
C THR A 55 1.62 -2.86 -15.74
N ASP A 56 2.11 -4.10 -15.62
CA ASP A 56 2.29 -4.98 -16.78
C ASP A 56 0.96 -5.24 -17.50
N LEU A 57 -0.09 -5.51 -16.73
CA LEU A 57 -1.43 -5.71 -17.26
C LEU A 57 -1.97 -4.43 -17.94
N GLU A 58 -1.70 -3.26 -17.37
CA GLU A 58 -2.09 -1.99 -17.97
C GLU A 58 -1.39 -1.76 -19.30
N LEU A 59 -0.06 -1.91 -19.35
CA LEU A 59 0.75 -1.73 -20.55
C LEU A 59 0.31 -2.70 -21.66
N TRP A 60 0.10 -3.97 -21.32
CA TRP A 60 -0.42 -5.00 -22.24
C TRP A 60 -1.81 -4.67 -22.81
N LEU A 61 -2.68 -4.06 -22.00
CA LEU A 61 -4.00 -3.59 -22.45
C LEU A 61 -3.90 -2.34 -23.34
N ARG A 62 -2.92 -1.46 -23.10
CA ARG A 62 -2.65 -0.27 -23.92
C ARG A 62 -2.10 -0.66 -25.28
N GLU A 63 -1.16 -1.59 -25.33
CA GLU A 63 -0.61 -2.16 -26.57
C GLU A 63 -1.72 -2.76 -27.44
N ARG A 64 -2.61 -3.57 -26.87
CA ARG A 64 -3.78 -4.13 -27.58
C ARG A 64 -4.73 -3.07 -28.12
N ALA A 65 -4.76 -1.90 -27.49
CA ALA A 65 -5.60 -0.80 -27.90
C ALA A 65 -4.88 0.16 -28.87
N GLY A 66 -3.66 -0.15 -29.32
CA GLY A 66 -2.86 0.66 -30.24
C GLY A 66 -2.32 1.95 -29.61
N VAL A 67 -2.21 1.99 -28.28
CA VAL A 67 -1.70 3.15 -27.53
C VAL A 67 -0.31 2.83 -27.01
N PRO A 68 0.66 3.76 -27.13
CA PRO A 68 2.00 3.55 -26.60
C PRO A 68 1.96 3.31 -25.07
N GLY A 69 2.82 2.41 -24.62
CA GLY A 69 3.12 2.24 -23.20
C GLY A 69 3.86 3.45 -22.62
N TYR A 70 4.11 3.41 -21.32
CA TYR A 70 4.93 4.39 -20.61
C TYR A 70 6.04 3.68 -19.84
N GLU A 71 7.12 4.40 -19.55
CA GLU A 71 8.26 3.90 -18.77
C GLU A 71 8.20 4.46 -17.33
N GLY A 72 9.00 3.90 -16.41
CA GLY A 72 9.06 4.34 -15.01
C GLY A 72 7.93 3.84 -14.10
N GLY A 73 7.12 2.88 -14.58
CA GLY A 73 6.06 2.26 -13.79
C GLY A 73 4.91 3.22 -13.44
N PHE A 74 3.92 2.73 -12.68
CA PHE A 74 2.70 3.49 -12.37
C PHE A 74 3.00 4.80 -11.63
N LEU A 75 3.85 4.76 -10.60
CA LEU A 75 4.21 5.96 -9.83
C LEU A 75 5.04 6.95 -10.66
N GLY A 76 5.97 6.46 -11.49
CA GLY A 76 6.74 7.31 -12.39
C GLY A 76 5.82 8.10 -13.30
N HIS A 77 4.96 7.41 -14.04
CA HIS A 77 4.08 8.04 -15.03
C HIS A 77 2.98 8.92 -14.42
N TYR A 78 2.30 8.46 -13.36
CA TYR A 78 1.11 9.15 -12.83
C TYR A 78 1.41 10.15 -11.72
N LEU A 79 2.54 10.04 -11.01
CA LEU A 79 2.83 10.88 -9.86
C LEU A 79 4.11 11.69 -10.03
N PHE A 80 5.23 11.05 -10.38
CA PHE A 80 6.54 11.70 -10.35
C PHE A 80 6.86 12.51 -11.61
N GLU A 81 6.54 12.00 -12.79
CA GLU A 81 6.72 12.70 -14.07
C GLU A 81 5.99 14.05 -14.11
N PRO A 82 4.70 14.18 -13.71
CA PRO A 82 4.02 15.47 -13.61
C PRO A 82 4.62 16.44 -12.58
N LEU A 83 5.33 15.91 -11.57
CA LEU A 83 6.03 16.70 -10.56
C LEU A 83 7.45 17.09 -10.99
N GLY A 84 7.91 16.62 -12.16
CA GLY A 84 9.28 16.82 -12.63
C GLY A 84 10.32 16.06 -11.81
N LEU A 85 9.92 14.96 -11.17
CA LEU A 85 10.76 14.12 -10.34
C LEU A 85 11.11 12.83 -11.09
N ASP A 86 12.37 12.43 -11.01
CA ASP A 86 12.83 11.14 -11.50
C ASP A 86 12.50 10.06 -10.45
N VAL A 87 11.71 9.07 -10.84
CA VAL A 87 11.27 7.98 -9.96
C VAL A 87 12.42 7.06 -9.58
N ASP A 88 13.44 6.94 -10.43
CA ASP A 88 14.60 6.07 -10.22
C ASP A 88 15.70 6.78 -9.40
N ALA A 89 15.60 8.10 -9.26
CA ALA A 89 16.50 8.86 -8.42
C ALA A 89 16.46 8.36 -6.96
N THR A 90 17.65 8.12 -6.38
CA THR A 90 17.80 7.59 -5.02
C THR A 90 17.02 8.38 -3.98
N GLY A 91 16.96 9.71 -4.12
CA GLY A 91 16.19 10.57 -3.21
C GLY A 91 14.68 10.32 -3.28
N THR A 92 14.15 10.13 -4.48
CA THR A 92 12.73 9.81 -4.72
C THR A 92 12.40 8.42 -4.16
N GLN A 93 13.21 7.41 -4.47
CA GLN A 93 13.07 6.05 -3.94
C GLN A 93 13.08 6.05 -2.40
N LEU A 94 14.05 6.73 -1.78
CA LEU A 94 14.11 6.84 -0.33
C LEU A 94 12.86 7.53 0.23
N GLY A 95 12.38 8.59 -0.42
CA GLY A 95 11.15 9.28 -0.06
C GLY A 95 9.91 8.37 -0.12
N ILE A 96 9.78 7.56 -1.18
CA ILE A 96 8.71 6.58 -1.34
C ILE A 96 8.75 5.56 -0.20
N TYR A 97 9.91 4.91 0.00
CA TYR A 97 10.05 3.86 1.02
C TYR A 97 9.88 4.39 2.43
N ALA A 98 10.43 5.57 2.74
CA ALA A 98 10.31 6.20 4.05
C ALA A 98 8.87 6.59 4.35
N THR A 99 8.17 7.19 3.38
CA THR A 99 6.77 7.61 3.54
C THR A 99 5.87 6.40 3.73
N ALA A 100 5.95 5.41 2.83
CA ALA A 100 5.12 4.22 2.89
C ALA A 100 5.39 3.43 4.19
N SER A 101 6.66 3.15 4.51
CA SER A 101 7.02 2.39 5.70
C SER A 101 6.70 3.15 6.98
N GLY A 102 6.92 4.47 7.02
CA GLY A 102 6.66 5.31 8.18
C GLY A 102 5.17 5.37 8.53
N LEU A 103 4.30 5.60 7.54
CA LEU A 103 2.84 5.61 7.75
C LEU A 103 2.34 4.25 8.25
N ASN A 104 2.84 3.16 7.66
CA ASN A 104 2.48 1.80 8.05
C ASN A 104 2.96 1.46 9.46
N ALA A 105 4.23 1.73 9.77
CA ALA A 105 4.82 1.49 11.08
C ALA A 105 4.06 2.24 12.18
N LEU A 106 3.72 3.52 11.94
CA LEU A 106 2.93 4.32 12.86
C LEU A 106 1.54 3.72 13.09
N GLY A 107 0.82 3.39 12.01
CA GLY A 107 -0.52 2.81 12.09
C GLY A 107 -0.54 1.49 12.86
N TYR A 108 0.39 0.58 12.53
CA TYR A 108 0.50 -0.71 13.23
C TYR A 108 0.96 -0.55 14.68
N ALA A 109 1.91 0.34 14.98
CA ALA A 109 2.34 0.60 16.34
C ALA A 109 1.18 1.08 17.22
N VAL A 110 0.41 2.07 16.74
CA VAL A 110 -0.77 2.58 17.47
C VAL A 110 -1.82 1.48 17.66
N LEU A 111 -2.08 0.66 16.63
CA LEU A 111 -3.03 -0.44 16.74
C LEU A 111 -2.60 -1.48 17.79
N THR A 112 -1.31 -1.84 17.79
CA THR A 112 -0.74 -2.81 18.72
C THR A 112 -0.77 -2.28 20.16
N LEU A 113 -0.47 -0.99 20.35
CA LEU A 113 -0.57 -0.32 21.65
C LEU A 113 -2.02 -0.29 22.16
N ARG A 114 -3.01 0.06 21.31
CA ARG A 114 -4.43 0.02 21.68
C ARG A 114 -4.87 -1.38 22.12
N TYR A 115 -4.40 -2.40 21.42
CA TYR A 115 -4.71 -3.78 21.74
C TYR A 115 -4.08 -4.23 23.07
N ALA A 116 -2.81 -3.88 23.29
CA ALA A 116 -2.09 -4.19 24.53
C ALA A 116 -2.76 -3.51 25.74
N LEU A 117 -3.08 -2.23 25.64
CA LEU A 117 -3.77 -1.48 26.70
C LEU A 117 -5.16 -2.07 27.00
N SER A 118 -5.91 -2.47 25.96
CA SER A 118 -7.24 -3.09 26.13
C SER A 118 -7.17 -4.46 26.82
N ARG A 119 -6.11 -5.24 26.61
CA ARG A 119 -5.89 -6.52 27.30
C ARG A 119 -5.56 -6.34 28.79
N THR A 120 -4.76 -5.33 29.13
CA THR A 120 -4.39 -5.06 30.54
C THR A 120 -5.61 -4.62 31.38
N SER A 121 -6.61 -3.99 30.75
CA SER A 121 -7.85 -3.59 31.42
C SER A 121 -8.90 -4.71 31.54
N ALA A 122 -8.64 -5.92 31.03
CA ALA A 122 -9.57 -7.04 31.20
C ALA A 122 -9.62 -7.45 32.69
N PRO A 123 -10.80 -7.49 33.34
CA PRO A 123 -10.91 -7.92 34.73
C PRO A 123 -10.38 -9.35 34.87
N ALA A 124 -9.58 -9.61 35.91
CA ALA A 124 -9.17 -10.97 36.25
C ALA A 124 -10.41 -11.87 36.35
N PRO A 125 -10.41 -13.08 35.75
CA PRO A 125 -11.54 -13.99 35.87
C PRO A 125 -11.79 -14.22 37.36
N GLY A 126 -12.98 -13.81 37.80
CA GLY A 126 -13.37 -13.81 39.20
C GLY A 126 -13.11 -15.18 39.81
N ARG A 127 -12.38 -15.19 40.92
CA ARG A 127 -12.30 -16.34 41.81
C ARG A 127 -13.73 -16.76 42.15
N SER A 128 -14.20 -17.84 41.55
CA SER A 128 -15.33 -18.59 42.08
C SER A 128 -14.90 -19.19 43.42
N ARG A 129 -15.38 -18.58 44.51
CA ARG A 129 -15.58 -19.21 45.82
C ARG A 129 -17.05 -19.01 46.18
N PRO A 130 -17.68 -19.88 46.97
CA PRO A 130 -17.25 -21.18 47.51
C PRO A 130 -17.83 -22.38 46.74
#